data_AF-A0A0P4UL81-F1
#
_entry.id   AF-A0A0P4UL81-F1
#
_cell.length_a   1.000
_cell.length_b   1.000
_cell.length_c   1.000
_cell.angle_alpha   90.00
_cell.angle_beta   90.00
_cell.angle_gamma   90.00
#
_symmetry.space_group_name_H-M   'P 1'
#
loop_
_entity.id
_entity.type
_entity.pdbx_description
1 polymer ?
#
loop_
_entity_poly.entity_id
_entity_poly.type
_entity_poly.pdbx_seq_one_letter_code
_entity_poly.pdbx_strand_id
1 'polypeptide(L)'
;MLDHSVSLSAVAGIAGIRNQYSKRNLSELVADGDLLWLIQVGLLRREVDGQGLTDSFRLTPLGRQLVGQWQSVGGFGKANLGDRLLNAMNRWLRLPF
;
A
#
# COMPACT_ATOMS: atom_id res chain seq x y z
N MET A 1 8.57 -2.87 -5.53
CA MET A 1 7.59 -3.54 -4.65
C MET A 1 7.23 -4.98 -5.02
N LEU A 2 7.18 -5.41 -6.30
CA LEU A 2 6.78 -6.79 -6.65
C LEU A 2 7.73 -7.85 -6.06
N ASP A 3 9.04 -7.62 -6.22
CA ASP A 3 10.06 -8.62 -5.85
C ASP A 3 10.94 -8.20 -4.67
N HIS A 4 10.77 -6.99 -4.14
CA HIS A 4 11.60 -6.43 -3.07
C HIS A 4 10.81 -5.53 -2.12
N SER A 5 11.33 -5.42 -0.90
CA SER A 5 10.82 -4.54 0.16
C SER A 5 11.21 -3.08 -0.10
N VAL A 6 10.32 -2.15 0.24
CA VAL A 6 10.48 -0.72 -0.06
C VAL A 6 10.32 0.09 1.23
N SER A 7 11.22 1.05 1.47
CA SER A 7 11.16 1.91 2.66
C SER A 7 10.01 2.92 2.59
N LEU A 8 9.56 3.40 3.74
CA LEU A 8 8.57 4.49 3.82
C LEU A 8 9.03 5.74 3.04
N SER A 9 10.31 6.10 3.18
CA SER A 9 10.93 7.24 2.50
C SER A 9 10.92 7.13 0.97
N ALA A 10 10.90 5.92 0.41
CA ALA A 10 10.80 5.70 -1.02
C ALA A 10 9.37 5.86 -1.56
N VAL A 11 8.36 5.75 -0.69
CA VAL A 11 6.92 5.87 -1.00
C VAL A 11 6.39 7.28 -0.72
N ALA A 12 6.92 7.95 0.30
CA ALA A 12 6.52 9.30 0.68
C ALA A 12 7.18 10.37 -0.20
N GLY A 13 6.64 11.59 -0.16
CA GLY A 13 7.24 12.76 -0.76
C GLY A 13 7.32 12.72 -2.30
N ILE A 14 8.30 13.45 -2.82
CA ILE A 14 8.64 13.47 -4.25
C ILE A 14 9.22 12.12 -4.69
N ALA A 15 9.91 11.40 -3.80
CA ALA A 15 10.47 10.08 -4.09
C ALA A 15 9.36 9.09 -4.48
N GLY A 16 8.22 9.11 -3.78
CA GLY A 16 7.05 8.29 -4.10
C GLY A 16 6.51 8.49 -5.52
N ILE A 17 6.47 9.74 -5.99
CA ILE A 17 6.04 10.05 -7.37
C ILE A 17 7.09 9.54 -8.37
N ARG A 18 8.38 9.83 -8.13
CA ARG A 18 9.48 9.44 -9.02
C ARG A 18 9.58 7.92 -9.18
N ASN A 19 9.41 7.20 -8.08
CA ASN A 19 9.40 5.74 -8.04
C ASN A 19 8.07 5.12 -8.50
N GLN A 20 7.08 5.95 -8.87
CA GLN A 20 5.75 5.53 -9.30
C GLN A 20 4.96 4.73 -8.25
N TYR A 21 5.28 4.90 -6.97
CA TYR A 21 4.53 4.31 -5.85
C TYR A 21 3.31 5.13 -5.45
N SER A 22 3.26 6.41 -5.80
CA SER A 22 2.11 7.28 -5.60
C SER A 22 1.87 8.19 -6.80
N LYS A 23 0.61 8.54 -7.06
CA LYS A 23 0.21 9.52 -8.08
C LYS A 23 0.26 10.97 -7.57
N ARG A 24 0.44 11.17 -6.27
CA ARG A 24 0.45 12.48 -5.61
C ARG A 24 1.53 12.55 -4.55
N ASN A 25 1.94 13.77 -4.21
CA ASN A 25 2.90 13.98 -3.14
C ASN A 25 2.22 13.68 -1.80
N LEU A 26 2.71 12.66 -1.08
CA LEU A 26 2.17 12.24 0.21
C LEU A 26 3.14 12.67 1.32
N SER A 27 2.62 13.23 2.42
CA SER A 27 3.43 13.36 3.63
C SER A 27 3.75 11.97 4.18
N GLU A 28 4.83 11.86 4.95
CA GLU A 28 5.26 10.59 5.55
C GLU A 28 4.17 9.97 6.43
N LEU A 29 3.46 10.80 7.22
CA LEU A 29 2.33 10.36 8.04
C LEU A 29 1.17 9.78 7.21
N VAL A 30 0.83 10.39 6.07
CA VAL A 30 -0.24 9.89 5.20
C VAL A 30 0.20 8.60 4.51
N ALA A 31 1.44 8.55 4.02
CA ALA A 31 1.99 7.35 3.40
C ALA A 31 2.05 6.18 4.38
N ASP A 32 2.50 6.40 5.62
CA ASP A 32 2.55 5.36 6.65
C ASP A 32 1.14 4.86 7.01
N GLY A 33 0.17 5.77 7.21
CA GLY A 33 -1.23 5.39 7.43
C GLY A 33 -1.83 4.58 6.28
N ASP A 34 -1.51 4.93 5.03
CA ASP A 34 -1.96 4.18 3.86
C ASP A 34 -1.31 2.79 3.76
N LEU A 35 -0.02 2.68 4.07
CA LEU A 35 0.70 1.40 4.11
C LEU A 35 0.21 0.51 5.26
N LEU A 36 -0.05 1.08 6.44
CA LEU A 36 -0.65 0.36 7.57
C LEU A 36 -2.04 -0.17 7.22
N TRP A 37 -2.86 0.58 6.48
CA TRP A 37 -4.13 0.07 5.98
C TRP A 37 -3.94 -1.14 5.06
N LEU A 38 -3.00 -1.06 4.13
CA LEU A 38 -2.70 -2.18 3.23
C LEU A 38 -2.17 -3.41 3.97
N ILE A 39 -1.50 -3.23 5.12
CA ILE A 39 -1.14 -4.32 6.02
C ILE A 39 -2.39 -4.92 6.68
N GLN A 40 -3.29 -4.07 7.19
CA GLN A 40 -4.52 -4.54 7.85
C GLN A 40 -5.35 -5.42 6.90
N VAL A 41 -5.57 -4.98 5.65
CA VAL A 41 -6.30 -5.77 4.64
C VAL A 41 -5.47 -6.92 4.03
N GLY A 42 -4.28 -7.21 4.56
CA GLY A 42 -3.47 -8.38 4.21
C GLY A 42 -2.69 -8.28 2.90
N LEU A 43 -2.61 -7.11 2.27
CA LEU A 43 -1.90 -6.91 1.00
C LEU A 43 -0.40 -6.68 1.20
N LEU A 44 -0.03 -6.01 2.31
CA LEU A 44 1.35 -5.73 2.66
C LEU A 44 1.76 -6.42 3.97
N ARG A 45 3.07 -6.55 4.15
CA ARG A 45 3.71 -6.85 5.42
C ARG A 45 4.83 -5.84 5.66
N ARG A 46 4.98 -5.42 6.91
CA ARG A 46 6.13 -4.64 7.36
C ARG A 46 7.27 -5.58 7.74
N GLU A 47 8.45 -5.26 7.27
CA GLU A 47 9.72 -5.87 7.63
C GLU A 47 10.59 -4.81 8.26
N VAL A 48 11.24 -5.16 9.34
CA VAL A 48 12.29 -4.34 9.93
C VAL A 48 13.64 -4.84 9.43
N ASP A 49 14.61 -3.95 9.34
CA ASP A 49 16.00 -4.37 9.25
C ASP A 49 16.38 -5.28 10.45
N GLY A 50 17.51 -5.97 10.37
CA GLY A 50 17.98 -6.86 11.44
C GLY A 50 18.19 -6.17 12.81
N GLN A 51 18.02 -4.85 12.89
CA GLN A 51 18.18 -4.03 14.08
C GLN A 51 16.87 -3.37 14.54
N GLY A 52 15.75 -3.49 13.80
CA GLY A 52 14.49 -2.85 14.16
C GLY A 52 14.37 -1.36 13.84
N LEU A 53 15.36 -0.76 13.14
CA LEU A 53 15.47 0.69 12.99
C LEU A 53 14.77 1.24 11.76
N THR A 54 14.77 0.47 10.68
CA THR A 54 14.20 0.89 9.40
C THR A 54 13.05 0.00 9.02
N ASP A 55 11.89 0.62 8.79
CA ASP A 55 10.73 -0.05 8.24
C ASP A 55 10.80 -0.15 6.73
N SER A 56 10.60 -1.36 6.22
CA SER A 56 10.39 -1.67 4.82
C SER A 56 9.09 -2.44 4.64
N PHE A 57 8.48 -2.32 3.47
CA PHE A 57 7.17 -2.88 3.18
C PHE A 57 7.25 -3.75 1.94
N ARG A 58 6.67 -4.94 2.02
CA ARG A 58 6.60 -5.90 0.90
C ARG A 58 5.19 -6.38 0.67
N LEU A 59 4.91 -6.79 -0.56
CA LEU A 59 3.68 -7.50 -0.88
C LEU A 59 3.67 -8.89 -0.23
N THR A 60 2.50 -9.27 0.28
CA THR A 60 2.20 -10.65 0.67
C THR A 60 2.00 -11.53 -0.57
N PRO A 61 1.98 -12.87 -0.46
CA PRO A 61 1.59 -13.73 -1.57
C PRO A 61 0.22 -13.36 -2.17
N LEU A 62 -0.77 -13.04 -1.32
CA LEU A 62 -2.09 -12.58 -1.75
C LEU A 62 -1.99 -11.26 -2.52
N GLY A 63 -1.25 -10.28 -1.99
CA GLY A 63 -1.03 -9.00 -2.66
C GLY A 63 -0.38 -9.15 -4.04
N ARG A 64 0.59 -10.06 -4.16
CA ARG A 64 1.23 -10.36 -5.46
C ARG A 64 0.26 -11.00 -6.45
N GLN A 65 -0.54 -11.96 -6.01
CA GLN A 65 -1.56 -12.58 -6.86
C GLN A 65 -2.56 -11.54 -7.38
N LEU A 66 -3.05 -10.66 -6.51
CA LEU A 66 -4.01 -9.63 -6.87
C LEU A 66 -3.43 -8.62 -7.89
N VAL A 67 -2.19 -8.16 -7.65
CA VAL A 67 -1.51 -7.27 -8.60
C VAL A 67 -1.29 -7.96 -9.95
N GLY A 68 -0.91 -9.24 -9.95
CA GLY A 68 -0.76 -10.03 -11.18
C GLY A 68 -2.05 -10.14 -11.98
N GLN A 69 -3.18 -10.39 -11.31
CA GLN A 69 -4.50 -10.41 -11.95
C GLN A 69 -4.84 -9.04 -12.56
N TRP A 70 -4.62 -7.94 -11.82
CA TRP A 70 -4.87 -6.60 -12.33
C TRP A 70 -3.99 -6.26 -13.52
N GLN A 71 -2.71 -6.65 -13.51
CA GLN A 71 -1.83 -6.45 -14.66
C GLN A 71 -2.33 -7.22 -15.90
N SER A 72 -2.84 -8.44 -15.74
CA SER A 72 -3.36 -9.23 -16.86
C SER A 72 -4.61 -8.64 -17.52
N VAL A 73 -5.41 -7.85 -16.79
CA VAL A 73 -6.64 -7.21 -17.32
C VAL A 73 -6.46 -5.74 -17.72
N GLY A 74 -5.21 -5.26 -17.78
CA GLY A 74 -4.90 -3.89 -18.22
C GLY A 74 -4.87 -2.84 -17.10
N GLY A 75 -4.83 -3.27 -15.84
CA GLY A 75 -4.64 -2.43 -14.66
C GLY A 75 -5.81 -2.48 -13.68
N PHE A 76 -5.72 -1.64 -12.65
CA PHE A 76 -6.79 -1.48 -11.66
C PHE A 76 -7.86 -0.52 -12.20
N GLY A 77 -9.12 -0.93 -12.15
CA GLY A 77 -10.26 -0.09 -12.50
C GLY A 77 -10.37 1.15 -11.60
N LYS A 78 -11.06 2.20 -12.07
CA LYS A 78 -11.33 3.36 -11.21
C LYS A 78 -12.37 2.98 -10.15
N ALA A 79 -11.97 3.04 -8.88
CA ALA A 79 -12.88 2.90 -7.75
C ALA A 79 -14.01 3.94 -7.85
N ASN A 80 -15.26 3.45 -7.82
CA ASN A 80 -16.46 4.29 -7.84
C ASN A 80 -16.67 4.96 -6.47
N LEU A 81 -17.67 5.84 -6.34
CA LEU A 81 -17.93 6.56 -5.09
C LEU A 81 -18.35 5.62 -3.94
N GLY A 82 -19.09 4.55 -4.25
CA GLY A 82 -19.48 3.53 -3.29
C GLY A 82 -18.26 2.77 -2.75
N ASP A 83 -17.35 2.35 -3.62
CA ASP A 83 -16.09 1.69 -3.23
C ASP A 83 -15.28 2.59 -2.28
N ARG A 84 -15.23 3.89 -2.57
CA ARG A 84 -14.53 4.88 -1.74
C ARG A 84 -15.21 5.07 -0.38
N LEU A 85 -16.54 5.12 -0.36
CA LEU A 85 -17.31 5.26 0.87
C LEU A 85 -17.15 4.01 1.76
N LEU A 86 -17.30 2.82 1.18
CA LEU A 86 -17.09 1.55 1.88
C LEU A 86 -15.66 1.44 2.42
N ASN A 87 -14.65 1.78 1.62
CA ASN A 87 -13.26 1.78 2.08
C ASN A 87 -13.04 2.80 3.22
N ALA A 88 -13.66 3.98 3.16
CA ALA A 88 -13.58 4.97 4.24
C ALA A 88 -14.27 4.47 5.52
N MET A 89 -15.44 3.84 5.41
CA MET A 89 -16.16 3.24 6.52
C MET A 89 -15.34 2.11 7.15
N ASN A 90 -14.79 1.19 6.35
CA ASN A 90 -13.98 0.09 6.83
C ASN A 90 -12.70 0.57 7.52
N ARG A 91 -12.04 1.61 6.99
CA ARG A 91 -10.88 2.25 7.63
C ARG A 91 -11.22 2.86 8.98
N TRP A 92 -12.40 3.46 9.12
CA TRP A 92 -12.78 4.16 10.35
C TRP A 92 -13.33 3.23 11.42
N LEU A 93 -14.16 2.26 11.02
CA LEU A 93 -14.81 1.32 11.92
C LEU A 93 -13.92 0.12 12.28
N ARG A 94 -12.80 -0.08 11.57
CA ARG A 94 -11.87 -1.22 11.76
C ARG A 94 -12.60 -2.57 11.81
N LEU A 95 -13.61 -2.74 10.97
CA LEU A 95 -14.41 -3.95 10.94
C LEU A 95 -13.50 -5.14 10.56
N PRO A 96 -13.56 -6.26 11.29
CA PRO A 96 -12.94 -7.48 10.84
C PRO A 96 -13.65 -7.94 9.56
N PHE A 97 -12.86 -8.24 8.52
CA PHE A 97 -13.32 -8.83 7.26
C PHE A 97 -13.35 -10.36 7.38
#